data_AF-A0A6A1WGK8-F1
#
_entry.id   AF-A0A6A1WGK8-F1
#
_cell.length_a   1.000
_cell.length_b   1.000
_cell.length_c   1.000
_cell.angle_alpha   90.00
_cell.angle_beta   90.00
_cell.angle_gamma   90.00
#
_symmetry.space_group_name_H-M   'P 1'
#
loop_
_entity.id
_entity.type
_entity.pdbx_description
1 polymer ?
#
loop_
_entity_poly.entity_id
_entity_poly.type
_entity_poly.pdbx_seq_one_letter_code
_entity_poly.pdbx_strand_id
1 'polypeptide(L)'
;MVGPMRPQFVLFGSSIVQFSYGNEGWGSILADIYARKADILLRGYSGWTSRHALQVLDQVFPKDAVVQPSLVIAYFGGNDSMRPHPSGLGPHVPLPEYIENMRKISIHLKSLSEKTRIIFLSAPPVHEEKIRETFSDSAAELRTNESCRIYAEACLELCREMDVKGIDLWTTLQENDGWQTACFTDGIHLSAEGSKIVVKEILKVLREADWEPSLHWKSMPTEFEHVLRNYPDMRSSGGADPASICVDRKLLGLTPIAPKCRIFKVHQRLRKVNEACYEPALLAIGPYHHGKDGLALMEEQKLRYLQSMLNRRNEKSVEKYIMALRELEGRARSCYAECFSLNTDEFAEMMLLDGCFIIELFRKFGMGNLRDKCDPIFQTCWMLSGLVHDLLLLENQLPFFVLTRMLEMTRCPSEPQDLIDLALNFFNCLSFPWSLRLSHSSRNSIQNIEYLLSLVHIAAFSSIVEIEMAGKAVLTIKELKSMPFATRKDSKSMPCATELQEAGVQFKILEGGNNLINIKFTNGIMEIPPLFILDNTEAFLRNLIAYEQYNRDKDLRVTEYVSFMDCLINSPKDVEVLRRQGIVHNYMGDDEVVSTMFNKLGHYVYH
;
A
#
# COMPACT_ATOMS: atom_id res chain seq x y z
N MET A 1 -31.89 -12.43 -9.37
CA MET A 1 -32.52 -11.18 -8.84
C MET A 1 -33.56 -10.69 -9.84
N VAL A 2 -34.65 -10.11 -9.34
CA VAL A 2 -35.90 -9.75 -10.07
C VAL A 2 -36.04 -8.23 -10.13
N GLY A 3 -34.97 -7.53 -10.50
CA GLY A 3 -34.95 -6.07 -10.70
C GLY A 3 -35.24 -5.69 -12.16
N PRO A 4 -35.36 -4.38 -12.49
CA PRO A 4 -35.47 -3.95 -13.88
C PRO A 4 -34.27 -4.48 -14.68
N MET A 5 -34.55 -5.04 -15.86
CA MET A 5 -33.53 -5.70 -16.66
C MET A 5 -32.63 -4.67 -17.32
N ARG A 6 -31.33 -4.76 -17.05
CA ARG A 6 -30.31 -3.97 -17.73
C ARG A 6 -29.88 -4.66 -19.02
N PRO A 7 -29.38 -3.91 -20.02
CA PRO A 7 -28.63 -4.49 -21.13
C PRO A 7 -27.58 -5.49 -20.63
N GLN A 8 -27.51 -6.65 -21.26
CA GLN A 8 -26.56 -7.70 -20.90
C GLN A 8 -25.38 -7.69 -21.86
N PHE A 9 -24.17 -7.61 -21.31
CA PHE A 9 -22.91 -7.72 -22.05
C PHE A 9 -22.27 -9.05 -21.68
N VAL A 10 -22.22 -9.99 -22.62
CA VAL A 10 -21.72 -11.34 -22.37
C VAL A 10 -20.27 -11.44 -22.82
N LEU A 11 -19.39 -11.87 -21.92
CA LEU A 11 -18.01 -12.22 -22.21
C LEU A 11 -17.94 -13.72 -22.47
N PHE A 12 -17.66 -14.14 -23.70
CA PHE A 12 -17.70 -15.55 -24.12
C PHE A 12 -16.36 -16.02 -24.66
N GLY A 13 -15.76 -17.07 -24.10
CA GLY A 13 -14.48 -17.54 -24.62
C GLY A 13 -13.79 -18.57 -23.76
N SER A 14 -12.48 -18.71 -23.94
CA SER A 14 -11.67 -19.65 -23.15
C SER A 14 -11.09 -19.04 -21.86
N SER A 15 -9.89 -19.44 -21.46
CA SER A 15 -9.27 -19.09 -20.18
C SER A 15 -9.03 -17.59 -19.98
N ILE A 16 -8.67 -16.84 -21.02
CA ILE A 16 -8.53 -15.37 -20.95
C ILE A 16 -9.85 -14.67 -20.59
N VAL A 17 -10.98 -15.25 -21.02
CA VAL A 17 -12.31 -14.81 -20.59
C VAL A 17 -12.58 -15.32 -19.18
N GLN A 18 -12.34 -16.60 -18.87
CA GLN A 18 -12.62 -17.16 -17.54
C GLN A 18 -11.90 -16.40 -16.41
N PHE A 19 -10.66 -15.98 -16.65
CA PHE A 19 -9.84 -15.25 -15.69
C PHE A 19 -10.02 -13.72 -15.76
N SER A 20 -10.95 -13.22 -16.58
CA SER A 20 -11.18 -11.77 -16.73
C SER A 20 -11.72 -11.10 -15.47
N TYR A 21 -12.19 -11.86 -14.47
CA TYR A 21 -12.64 -11.36 -13.17
C TYR A 21 -11.61 -11.55 -12.06
N GLY A 22 -10.38 -12.00 -12.39
CA GLY A 22 -9.26 -11.99 -11.45
C GLY A 22 -8.92 -10.57 -10.97
N ASN A 23 -7.94 -10.45 -10.07
CA ASN A 23 -7.49 -9.17 -9.55
C ASN A 23 -7.11 -8.21 -10.71
N GLU A 24 -7.74 -7.04 -10.78
CA GLU A 24 -7.62 -6.07 -11.89
C GLU A 24 -7.82 -6.65 -13.31
N GLY A 25 -8.60 -7.72 -13.44
CA GLY A 25 -8.94 -8.33 -14.73
C GLY A 25 -9.85 -7.45 -15.60
N TRP A 26 -9.78 -7.62 -16.92
CA TRP A 26 -10.51 -6.76 -17.86
C TRP A 26 -12.04 -6.86 -17.73
N GLY A 27 -12.57 -8.00 -17.30
CA GLY A 27 -14.00 -8.20 -17.04
C GLY A 27 -14.46 -7.50 -15.75
N SER A 28 -13.65 -7.51 -14.69
CA SER A 28 -13.96 -6.79 -13.45
C SER A 28 -13.91 -5.27 -13.66
N ILE A 29 -12.94 -4.77 -14.44
CA ILE A 29 -12.87 -3.36 -14.84
C ILE A 29 -14.10 -2.95 -15.67
N LEU A 30 -14.54 -3.77 -16.63
CA LEU A 30 -15.77 -3.47 -17.38
C LEU A 30 -17.01 -3.46 -16.47
N ALA A 31 -17.09 -4.37 -15.50
CA ALA A 31 -18.21 -4.41 -14.56
C ALA A 31 -18.29 -3.14 -13.70
N ASP A 32 -17.15 -2.60 -13.29
CA ASP A 32 -17.06 -1.32 -12.58
C ASP A 32 -17.52 -0.15 -13.47
N ILE A 33 -16.99 -0.04 -14.69
CA ILE A 33 -17.33 1.04 -15.63
C ILE A 33 -18.83 1.06 -15.98
N TYR A 34 -19.44 -0.11 -16.11
CA TYR A 34 -20.85 -0.28 -16.46
C TYR A 34 -21.78 -0.41 -15.25
N ALA A 35 -21.29 -0.12 -14.04
CA ALA A 35 -22.11 -0.13 -12.83
C ALA A 35 -23.39 0.70 -13.03
N ARG A 36 -24.55 0.09 -12.72
CA ARG A 36 -25.91 0.66 -12.90
C ARG A 36 -26.27 0.98 -14.36
N LYS A 37 -25.59 0.41 -15.35
CA LYS A 37 -25.85 0.65 -16.79
C LYS A 37 -26.05 -0.64 -17.56
N ALA A 38 -25.17 -1.62 -17.37
CA ALA A 38 -25.25 -2.93 -18.02
C ALA A 38 -24.77 -4.01 -17.05
N ASP A 39 -25.29 -5.23 -17.20
CA ASP A 39 -24.80 -6.39 -16.47
C ASP A 39 -23.73 -7.10 -17.32
N ILE A 40 -22.53 -7.25 -16.77
CA ILE A 40 -21.43 -7.97 -17.41
C ILE A 40 -21.51 -9.44 -16.99
N LEU A 41 -21.73 -10.34 -17.96
CA LEU A 41 -21.98 -11.75 -17.73
C LEU A 41 -20.81 -12.60 -18.23
N LEU A 42 -20.17 -13.33 -17.33
CA LEU A 42 -19.03 -14.18 -17.64
C LEU A 42 -19.46 -15.57 -18.17
N ARG A 43 -18.94 -15.97 -19.32
CA ARG A 43 -19.05 -17.30 -19.95
C ARG A 43 -17.67 -17.74 -20.50
N GLY A 44 -16.68 -17.77 -19.61
CA GLY A 44 -15.33 -18.24 -19.91
C GLY A 44 -15.12 -19.70 -19.54
N TYR A 45 -14.46 -20.47 -20.42
CA TYR A 45 -14.25 -21.90 -20.27
C TYR A 45 -12.79 -22.29 -20.59
N SER A 46 -11.98 -22.44 -19.55
CA SER A 46 -10.56 -22.74 -19.68
C SER A 46 -10.31 -24.02 -20.49
N GLY A 47 -9.30 -23.99 -21.37
CA GLY A 47 -8.95 -25.09 -22.28
C GLY A 47 -9.85 -25.23 -23.51
N TRP A 48 -10.97 -24.50 -23.61
CA TRP A 48 -11.86 -24.60 -24.77
C TRP A 48 -11.27 -24.02 -26.05
N THR A 49 -11.75 -24.56 -27.16
CA THR A 49 -11.44 -24.13 -28.53
C THR A 49 -12.72 -23.69 -29.22
N SER A 50 -12.62 -23.11 -30.41
CA SER A 50 -13.79 -22.78 -31.23
C SER A 50 -14.70 -24.00 -31.50
N ARG A 51 -14.12 -25.21 -31.58
CA ARG A 51 -14.86 -26.47 -31.76
C ARG A 51 -15.77 -26.79 -30.57
N HIS A 52 -15.27 -26.61 -29.35
CA HIS A 52 -16.06 -26.81 -28.12
C HIS A 52 -17.17 -25.77 -28.00
N ALA A 53 -16.84 -24.51 -28.30
CA ALA A 53 -17.79 -23.40 -28.24
C ALA A 53 -19.03 -23.64 -29.12
N LEU A 54 -18.83 -24.17 -30.34
CA LEU A 54 -19.92 -24.48 -31.25
C LEU A 54 -20.90 -25.53 -30.72
N GLN A 55 -20.42 -26.53 -29.99
CA GLN A 55 -21.25 -27.64 -29.52
C GLN A 55 -22.31 -27.20 -28.50
N VAL A 56 -22.06 -26.09 -27.81
CA VAL A 56 -22.93 -25.58 -26.75
C VAL A 56 -23.51 -24.21 -27.07
N LEU A 57 -23.34 -23.71 -28.29
CA LEU A 57 -23.67 -22.33 -28.62
C LEU A 57 -25.16 -22.02 -28.42
N ASP A 58 -26.05 -22.95 -28.79
CA ASP A 58 -27.49 -22.86 -28.53
C ASP A 58 -27.85 -22.95 -27.03
N GLN A 59 -27.00 -23.57 -26.21
CA GLN A 59 -27.22 -23.67 -24.76
C GLN A 59 -26.76 -22.39 -24.05
N VAL A 60 -25.66 -21.79 -24.51
CA VAL A 60 -25.13 -20.53 -23.95
C VAL A 60 -25.94 -19.33 -24.45
N PHE A 61 -26.36 -19.36 -25.71
CA PHE A 61 -27.16 -18.32 -26.38
C PHE A 61 -28.41 -18.92 -27.04
N PRO A 62 -29.41 -19.35 -26.25
CA PRO A 62 -30.66 -19.85 -26.80
C PRO A 62 -31.42 -18.73 -27.53
N LYS A 63 -31.90 -19.03 -28.75
CA LYS A 63 -32.59 -18.03 -29.60
C LYS A 63 -33.96 -17.63 -29.03
N ASP A 64 -34.56 -18.50 -28.23
CA ASP A 64 -35.82 -18.30 -27.53
C ASP A 64 -35.65 -17.70 -26.12
N ALA A 65 -34.43 -17.29 -25.74
CA ALA A 65 -34.19 -16.60 -24.48
C ALA A 65 -35.04 -15.33 -24.39
N VAL A 66 -35.67 -15.13 -23.23
CA VAL A 66 -36.52 -13.95 -22.95
C VAL A 66 -35.74 -12.65 -23.12
N VAL A 67 -34.44 -12.65 -22.80
CA VAL A 67 -33.54 -11.51 -22.99
C VAL A 67 -32.31 -11.93 -23.76
N GLN A 68 -32.12 -11.25 -24.87
CA GLN A 68 -30.94 -11.39 -25.73
C GLN A 68 -29.86 -10.38 -25.34
N PRO A 69 -28.57 -10.75 -25.45
CA PRO A 69 -27.48 -9.86 -25.10
C PRO A 69 -27.43 -8.64 -26.02
N SER A 70 -27.16 -7.48 -25.45
CA SER A 70 -26.93 -6.25 -26.22
C SER A 70 -25.51 -6.23 -26.80
N LEU A 71 -24.55 -6.81 -26.09
CA LEU A 71 -23.17 -6.98 -26.54
C LEU A 71 -22.70 -8.40 -26.26
N VAL A 72 -21.99 -9.00 -27.21
CA VAL A 72 -21.20 -10.21 -26.98
C VAL A 72 -19.75 -9.91 -27.35
N ILE A 73 -18.85 -10.05 -26.39
CA ILE A 73 -17.40 -9.96 -26.59
C ILE A 73 -16.88 -11.39 -26.58
N ALA A 74 -16.48 -11.90 -27.75
CA ALA A 74 -16.07 -13.29 -27.92
C ALA A 74 -14.55 -13.45 -28.15
N TYR A 75 -13.97 -14.49 -27.57
CA TYR A 75 -12.55 -14.82 -27.70
C TYR A 75 -12.29 -16.33 -27.84
N PHE A 76 -11.80 -16.73 -29.00
CA PHE A 76 -11.22 -18.04 -29.30
C PHE A 76 -10.06 -17.86 -30.29
N GLY A 77 -9.12 -18.81 -30.35
CA GLY A 77 -7.92 -18.69 -31.18
C GLY A 77 -6.63 -19.02 -30.43
N GLY A 78 -6.52 -18.68 -29.15
CA GLY A 78 -5.31 -18.97 -28.37
C GLY A 78 -5.03 -20.47 -28.18
N ASN A 79 -6.08 -21.27 -27.95
CA ASN A 79 -5.95 -22.72 -27.86
C ASN A 79 -5.96 -23.38 -29.25
N ASP A 80 -6.82 -22.89 -30.15
CA ASP A 80 -6.95 -23.34 -31.54
C ASP A 80 -5.63 -23.27 -32.31
N SER A 81 -4.84 -22.21 -32.07
CA SER A 81 -3.54 -21.95 -32.70
C SER A 81 -2.38 -22.82 -32.19
N MET A 82 -2.59 -23.64 -31.15
CA MET A 82 -1.56 -24.58 -30.74
C MET A 82 -1.25 -25.57 -31.87
N ARG A 83 -0.01 -26.03 -31.99
CA ARG A 83 0.38 -27.05 -32.97
C ARG A 83 -0.35 -28.37 -32.71
N PRO A 84 -0.59 -29.18 -33.75
CA PRO A 84 -1.14 -30.52 -33.58
C PRO A 84 -0.30 -31.35 -32.60
N HIS A 85 -0.94 -31.85 -31.54
CA HIS A 85 -0.27 -32.75 -30.61
C HIS A 85 -0.07 -34.13 -31.28
N PRO A 86 1.08 -34.81 -31.11
CA PRO A 86 1.34 -36.10 -31.75
C PRO A 86 0.30 -37.19 -31.46
N SER A 87 -0.36 -37.14 -30.29
CA SER A 87 -1.43 -38.08 -29.93
C SER A 87 -2.77 -37.83 -30.65
N GLY A 88 -2.90 -36.71 -31.37
CA GLY A 88 -4.17 -36.24 -31.92
C GLY A 88 -5.16 -35.66 -30.90
N LEU A 89 -4.85 -35.71 -29.60
CA LEU A 89 -5.74 -35.28 -28.50
C LEU A 89 -5.43 -33.85 -27.99
N GLY A 90 -4.83 -33.01 -28.83
CA GLY A 90 -4.50 -31.62 -28.48
C GLY A 90 -5.64 -30.62 -28.75
N PRO A 91 -5.54 -29.39 -28.23
CA PRO A 91 -6.54 -28.33 -28.46
C PRO A 91 -6.44 -27.68 -29.86
N HIS A 92 -5.56 -28.17 -30.74
CA HIS A 92 -5.41 -27.65 -32.09
C HIS A 92 -6.71 -27.75 -32.89
N VAL A 93 -7.06 -26.64 -33.55
CA VAL A 93 -8.13 -26.56 -34.54
C VAL A 93 -7.51 -26.03 -35.82
N PRO A 94 -7.46 -26.80 -36.92
CA PRO A 94 -6.90 -26.36 -38.19
C PRO A 94 -7.46 -25.01 -38.62
N LEU A 95 -6.61 -24.13 -39.18
CA LEU A 95 -6.98 -22.76 -39.50
C LEU A 95 -8.28 -22.63 -40.33
N PRO A 96 -8.52 -23.44 -41.39
CA PRO A 96 -9.80 -23.38 -42.12
C PRO A 96 -11.01 -23.76 -41.26
N GLU A 97 -10.84 -24.75 -40.36
CA GLU A 97 -11.89 -25.14 -39.41
C GLU A 97 -12.14 -24.03 -38.39
N TYR A 98 -11.08 -23.39 -37.86
CA TYR A 98 -11.20 -22.26 -36.94
C TYR A 98 -11.98 -21.09 -37.56
N ILE A 99 -11.65 -20.71 -38.80
CA ILE A 99 -12.35 -19.64 -39.54
C ILE A 99 -13.83 -20.00 -39.69
N GLU A 100 -14.12 -21.23 -40.12
CA GLU A 100 -15.51 -21.67 -40.29
C GLU A 100 -16.25 -21.75 -38.95
N ASN A 101 -15.57 -22.14 -37.88
CA ASN A 101 -16.16 -22.19 -36.55
C ASN A 101 -16.51 -20.78 -36.06
N MET A 102 -15.57 -19.84 -36.17
CA MET A 102 -15.81 -18.43 -35.80
C MET A 102 -16.91 -17.80 -36.67
N ARG A 103 -17.00 -18.18 -37.96
CA ARG A 103 -18.08 -17.75 -38.85
C ARG A 103 -19.44 -18.22 -38.36
N LYS A 104 -19.57 -19.51 -38.04
CA LYS A 104 -20.80 -20.08 -37.46
C LYS A 104 -21.18 -19.44 -36.13
N ILE A 105 -20.19 -19.18 -35.26
CA ILE A 105 -20.41 -18.45 -34.00
C ILE A 105 -20.98 -17.06 -34.31
N SER A 106 -20.36 -16.31 -35.21
CA SER A 106 -20.79 -14.96 -35.61
C SER A 106 -22.21 -14.96 -36.21
N ILE A 107 -22.51 -15.89 -37.13
CA ILE A 107 -23.86 -16.04 -37.72
C ILE A 107 -24.91 -16.28 -36.62
N HIS A 108 -24.62 -17.19 -35.69
CA HIS A 108 -25.54 -17.49 -34.59
C HIS A 108 -25.78 -16.28 -33.70
N LEU A 109 -24.70 -15.62 -33.25
CA LEU A 109 -24.78 -14.43 -32.40
C LEU A 109 -25.52 -13.27 -33.08
N LYS A 110 -25.32 -13.07 -34.39
CA LYS A 110 -26.07 -12.09 -35.19
C LYS A 110 -27.56 -12.42 -35.27
N SER A 111 -27.90 -13.72 -35.26
CA SER A 111 -29.29 -14.17 -35.32
C SER A 111 -30.07 -14.05 -34.01
N LEU A 112 -29.40 -13.71 -32.89
CA LEU A 112 -30.05 -13.55 -31.59
C LEU A 112 -31.01 -12.35 -31.57
N SER A 113 -30.57 -11.22 -32.08
CA SER A 113 -31.38 -10.00 -32.18
C SER A 113 -30.72 -9.00 -33.14
N GLU A 114 -31.53 -8.20 -33.84
CA GLU A 114 -31.06 -7.06 -34.64
C GLU A 114 -30.30 -6.01 -33.80
N LYS A 115 -30.46 -6.03 -32.47
CA LYS A 115 -29.77 -5.13 -31.53
C LYS A 115 -28.52 -5.73 -30.90
N THR A 116 -28.26 -7.02 -31.09
CA THR A 116 -27.05 -7.65 -30.57
C THR A 116 -25.83 -7.13 -31.34
N ARG A 117 -24.86 -6.59 -30.62
CA ARG A 117 -23.57 -6.16 -31.15
C ARG A 117 -22.50 -7.17 -30.78
N ILE A 118 -21.50 -7.32 -31.64
CA ILE A 118 -20.47 -8.35 -31.49
C ILE A 118 -19.11 -7.69 -31.61
N ILE A 119 -18.22 -8.05 -30.68
CA ILE A 119 -16.79 -7.76 -30.75
C ILE A 119 -16.05 -9.09 -30.66
N PHE A 120 -15.16 -9.37 -31.60
CA PHE A 120 -14.21 -10.47 -31.48
C PHE A 120 -12.85 -9.95 -31.04
N LEU A 121 -12.27 -10.62 -30.05
CA LEU A 121 -10.89 -10.44 -29.65
C LEU A 121 -10.03 -11.45 -30.41
N SER A 122 -9.00 -10.98 -31.11
CA SER A 122 -8.05 -11.85 -31.81
C SER A 122 -7.17 -12.61 -30.82
N ALA A 123 -6.44 -13.65 -31.29
CA ALA A 123 -5.48 -14.35 -30.45
C ALA A 123 -4.38 -13.37 -29.97
N PRO A 124 -4.16 -13.21 -28.65
CA PRO A 124 -3.09 -12.35 -28.16
C PRO A 124 -1.71 -12.94 -28.47
N PRO A 125 -0.62 -12.15 -28.38
CA PRO A 125 0.70 -12.73 -28.47
C PRO A 125 0.97 -13.62 -27.25
N VAL A 126 2.02 -14.43 -27.31
CA VAL A 126 2.47 -15.25 -26.18
C VAL A 126 3.95 -15.05 -25.91
N HIS A 127 4.35 -15.19 -24.65
CA HIS A 127 5.75 -15.14 -24.25
C HIS A 127 6.31 -16.55 -24.11
N GLU A 128 6.89 -17.07 -25.19
CA GLU A 128 7.34 -18.47 -25.31
C GLU A 128 8.37 -18.87 -24.22
N GLU A 129 9.28 -17.96 -23.85
CA GLU A 129 10.25 -18.21 -22.78
C GLU A 129 9.56 -18.36 -21.42
N LYS A 130 8.58 -17.51 -21.11
CA LYS A 130 7.83 -17.64 -19.85
C LYS A 130 6.93 -18.88 -19.81
N ILE A 131 6.39 -19.28 -20.95
CA ILE A 131 5.65 -20.54 -21.07
C ILE A 131 6.57 -21.73 -20.77
N ARG A 132 7.80 -21.69 -21.28
CA ARG A 132 8.82 -22.71 -21.03
C ARG A 132 9.14 -22.82 -19.55
N GLU A 133 9.36 -21.69 -18.88
CA GLU A 133 9.61 -21.63 -17.43
C GLU A 133 8.43 -22.13 -16.60
N THR A 134 7.21 -21.74 -16.97
CA THR A 134 6.03 -21.94 -16.12
C THR A 134 5.40 -23.32 -16.31
N PHE A 135 5.45 -23.85 -17.54
CA PHE A 135 4.78 -25.10 -17.89
C PHE A 135 5.77 -26.20 -18.28
N SER A 136 6.45 -26.06 -19.43
CA SER A 136 7.51 -26.97 -19.92
C SER A 136 8.02 -26.53 -21.30
N ASP A 137 9.16 -27.08 -21.72
CA ASP A 137 9.65 -27.00 -23.11
C ASP A 137 8.59 -27.45 -24.13
N SER A 138 7.96 -28.61 -23.88
CA SER A 138 6.94 -29.16 -24.77
C SER A 138 5.72 -28.27 -24.93
N ALA A 139 5.34 -27.52 -23.89
CA ALA A 139 4.23 -26.58 -23.95
C ALA A 139 4.59 -25.36 -24.81
N ALA A 140 5.82 -24.85 -24.70
CA ALA A 140 6.32 -23.74 -25.51
C ALA A 140 6.48 -24.12 -26.98
N GLU A 141 6.88 -25.36 -27.29
CA GLU A 141 6.94 -25.86 -28.68
C GLU A 141 5.55 -25.97 -29.34
N LEU A 142 4.53 -26.29 -28.54
CA LEU A 142 3.15 -26.41 -29.03
C LEU A 142 2.46 -25.05 -29.17
N ARG A 143 2.84 -24.02 -28.41
CA ARG A 143 2.20 -22.70 -28.43
C ARG A 143 3.22 -21.62 -28.76
N THR A 144 3.20 -21.17 -30.02
CA THR A 144 4.15 -20.17 -30.53
C THR A 144 3.47 -18.85 -30.85
N ASN A 145 4.19 -17.74 -30.67
CA ASN A 145 3.69 -16.39 -30.97
C ASN A 145 3.34 -16.23 -32.44
N GLU A 146 4.08 -16.90 -33.33
CA GLU A 146 3.81 -16.92 -34.77
C GLU A 146 2.49 -17.62 -35.10
N SER A 147 2.18 -18.75 -34.45
CA SER A 147 0.87 -19.39 -34.64
C SER A 147 -0.26 -18.51 -34.14
N CYS A 148 -0.09 -17.80 -33.02
CA CYS A 148 -1.08 -16.83 -32.55
C CYS A 148 -1.30 -15.70 -33.57
N ARG A 149 -0.23 -15.16 -34.20
CA ARG A 149 -0.32 -14.14 -35.25
C ARG A 149 -1.21 -14.59 -36.42
N ILE A 150 -0.97 -15.80 -36.95
CA ILE A 150 -1.73 -16.34 -38.09
C ILE A 150 -3.23 -16.43 -37.78
N TYR A 151 -3.58 -16.91 -36.59
CA TYR A 151 -5.00 -17.03 -36.17
C TYR A 151 -5.61 -15.67 -35.84
N ALA A 152 -4.82 -14.72 -35.32
CA ALA A 152 -5.26 -13.37 -35.08
C ALA A 152 -5.63 -12.66 -36.40
N GLU A 153 -4.75 -12.73 -37.41
CA GLU A 153 -4.99 -12.17 -38.75
C GLU A 153 -6.23 -12.78 -39.40
N ALA A 154 -6.39 -14.11 -39.33
CA ALA A 154 -7.56 -14.78 -39.87
C ALA A 154 -8.87 -14.38 -39.18
N CYS A 155 -8.85 -14.19 -37.86
CA CYS A 155 -10.00 -13.69 -37.11
C CYS A 155 -10.38 -12.26 -37.53
N LEU A 156 -9.39 -11.38 -37.70
CA LEU A 156 -9.60 -10.00 -38.12
C LEU A 156 -10.09 -9.90 -39.58
N GLU A 157 -9.59 -10.75 -40.46
CA GLU A 157 -10.08 -10.86 -41.84
C GLU A 157 -11.55 -11.29 -41.86
N LEU A 158 -11.90 -12.32 -41.10
CA LEU A 158 -13.28 -12.76 -40.95
C LEU A 158 -14.18 -11.66 -40.39
N CYS A 159 -13.71 -10.88 -39.41
CA CYS A 159 -14.44 -9.73 -38.87
C CYS A 159 -14.76 -8.70 -39.95
N ARG A 160 -13.81 -8.40 -40.85
CA ARG A 160 -14.04 -7.50 -42.00
C ARG A 160 -15.04 -8.08 -42.98
N GLU A 161 -14.87 -9.35 -43.35
CA GLU A 161 -15.78 -10.05 -44.27
C GLU A 161 -17.21 -10.08 -43.75
N MET A 162 -17.37 -10.32 -42.44
CA MET A 162 -18.68 -10.47 -41.81
C MET A 162 -19.29 -9.16 -41.35
N ASP A 163 -18.61 -8.02 -41.46
CA ASP A 163 -19.00 -6.74 -40.83
C ASP A 163 -19.28 -6.92 -39.32
N VAL A 164 -18.24 -7.32 -38.60
CA VAL A 164 -18.18 -7.45 -37.14
C VAL A 164 -16.95 -6.70 -36.65
N LYS A 165 -17.02 -6.10 -35.46
CA LYS A 165 -15.86 -5.40 -34.90
C LYS A 165 -14.84 -6.42 -34.40
N GLY A 166 -13.60 -6.31 -34.86
CA GLY A 166 -12.47 -7.10 -34.36
C GLY A 166 -11.49 -6.20 -33.61
N ILE A 167 -10.91 -6.71 -32.52
CA ILE A 167 -9.82 -6.07 -31.78
C ILE A 167 -8.56 -6.89 -31.96
N ASP A 168 -7.49 -6.24 -32.44
CA ASP A 168 -6.20 -6.87 -32.68
C ASP A 168 -5.34 -6.93 -31.40
N LEU A 169 -5.60 -7.94 -30.57
CA LEU A 169 -4.81 -8.15 -29.36
C LEU A 169 -3.36 -8.52 -29.65
N TRP A 170 -3.10 -9.21 -30.77
CA TRP A 170 -1.75 -9.60 -31.16
C TRP A 170 -0.86 -8.37 -31.30
N THR A 171 -1.29 -7.38 -32.08
CA THR A 171 -0.51 -6.16 -32.29
C THR A 171 -0.52 -5.25 -31.07
N THR A 172 -1.71 -4.94 -30.52
CA THR A 172 -1.83 -3.88 -29.48
C THR A 172 -1.08 -4.21 -28.20
N LEU A 173 -1.06 -5.48 -27.76
CA LEU A 173 -0.32 -5.84 -26.54
C LEU A 173 1.20 -5.68 -26.71
N GLN A 174 1.71 -5.78 -27.94
CA GLN A 174 3.14 -5.68 -28.25
C GLN A 174 3.63 -4.24 -28.46
N GLU A 175 2.75 -3.24 -28.46
CA GLU A 175 3.13 -1.82 -28.63
C GLU A 175 3.88 -1.24 -27.43
N ASN A 176 3.79 -1.88 -26.26
CA ASN A 176 4.50 -1.45 -25.06
C ASN A 176 5.87 -2.12 -24.94
N ASP A 177 6.90 -1.32 -24.64
CA ASP A 177 8.21 -1.86 -24.29
C ASP A 177 8.12 -2.79 -23.08
N GLY A 178 8.71 -3.98 -23.18
CA GLY A 178 8.65 -5.00 -22.12
C GLY A 178 7.29 -5.70 -21.97
N TRP A 179 6.44 -5.68 -23.00
CA TRP A 179 5.13 -6.34 -22.98
C TRP A 179 5.18 -7.81 -22.55
N GLN A 180 6.25 -8.52 -22.88
CA GLN A 180 6.42 -9.95 -22.59
C GLN A 180 6.28 -10.27 -21.11
N THR A 181 6.81 -9.39 -20.25
CA THR A 181 6.77 -9.54 -18.79
C THR A 181 5.66 -8.72 -18.16
N ALA A 182 5.32 -7.57 -18.73
CA ALA A 182 4.32 -6.68 -18.17
C ALA A 182 2.88 -7.17 -18.41
N CYS A 183 2.57 -7.68 -19.61
CA CYS A 183 1.20 -7.98 -20.03
C CYS A 183 0.72 -9.38 -19.66
N PHE A 184 1.61 -10.27 -19.21
CA PHE A 184 1.31 -11.69 -19.01
C PHE A 184 1.77 -12.20 -17.65
N THR A 185 0.99 -13.08 -17.02
CA THR A 185 1.32 -13.70 -15.74
C THR A 185 2.17 -14.96 -15.90
N ASP A 186 1.82 -15.82 -16.86
CA ASP A 186 2.44 -17.12 -17.14
C ASP A 186 2.91 -17.26 -18.60
N GLY A 187 2.95 -16.13 -19.31
CA GLY A 187 3.25 -16.07 -20.74
C GLY A 187 2.05 -16.35 -21.68
N ILE A 188 0.87 -16.65 -21.14
CA ILE A 188 -0.38 -16.88 -21.88
C ILE A 188 -1.51 -15.97 -21.39
N HIS A 189 -1.72 -15.92 -20.07
CA HIS A 189 -2.85 -15.22 -19.46
C HIS A 189 -2.46 -13.78 -19.11
N LEU A 190 -3.44 -12.89 -19.24
CA LEU A 190 -3.24 -11.45 -19.06
C LEU A 190 -2.99 -11.11 -17.59
N SER A 191 -2.02 -10.22 -17.37
CA SER A 191 -1.83 -9.50 -16.10
C SER A 191 -2.86 -8.36 -15.94
N ALA A 192 -2.74 -7.59 -14.87
CA ALA A 192 -3.50 -6.36 -14.67
C ALA A 192 -3.22 -5.32 -15.79
N GLU A 193 -1.95 -5.16 -16.16
CA GLU A 193 -1.49 -4.26 -17.24
C GLU A 193 -2.04 -4.71 -18.60
N GLY A 194 -1.92 -6.01 -18.92
CA GLY A 194 -2.52 -6.58 -20.13
C GLY A 194 -4.03 -6.37 -20.18
N SER A 195 -4.70 -6.56 -19.05
CA SER A 195 -6.14 -6.33 -18.89
C SER A 195 -6.54 -4.87 -19.14
N LYS A 196 -5.78 -3.90 -18.63
CA LYS A 196 -6.03 -2.46 -18.85
C LYS A 196 -5.97 -2.10 -20.34
N ILE A 197 -5.06 -2.70 -21.10
CA ILE A 197 -4.94 -2.51 -22.55
C ILE A 197 -6.18 -3.05 -23.28
N VAL A 198 -6.62 -4.27 -22.94
CA VAL A 198 -7.83 -4.87 -23.52
C VAL A 198 -9.06 -4.00 -23.28
N VAL A 199 -9.25 -3.50 -22.05
CA VAL A 199 -10.38 -2.60 -21.73
C VAL A 199 -10.31 -1.31 -22.56
N LYS A 200 -9.12 -0.72 -22.69
CA LYS A 200 -8.92 0.52 -23.47
C LYS A 200 -9.39 0.33 -24.91
N GLU A 201 -9.02 -0.78 -25.56
CA GLU A 201 -9.43 -1.04 -26.95
C GLU A 201 -10.92 -1.39 -27.06
N ILE A 202 -11.49 -2.13 -26.10
CA ILE A 202 -12.94 -2.37 -26.06
C ILE A 202 -13.70 -1.04 -25.99
N LEU A 203 -13.33 -0.15 -25.06
CA LEU A 203 -13.98 1.16 -24.92
C LEU A 203 -13.80 2.05 -26.14
N LYS A 204 -12.65 1.96 -26.82
CA LYS A 204 -12.39 2.65 -28.09
C LYS A 204 -13.37 2.17 -29.16
N VAL A 205 -13.52 0.86 -29.35
CA VAL A 205 -14.51 0.29 -30.28
C VAL A 205 -15.92 0.72 -29.93
N LEU A 206 -16.31 0.65 -28.65
CA LEU A 206 -17.66 1.03 -28.22
C LEU A 206 -17.96 2.51 -28.43
N ARG A 207 -16.94 3.38 -28.34
CA ARG A 207 -17.06 4.81 -28.59
C ARG A 207 -17.17 5.14 -30.09
N GLU A 208 -16.43 4.43 -30.93
CA GLU A 208 -16.30 4.70 -32.37
C GLU A 208 -17.35 3.95 -33.21
N ALA A 209 -17.98 2.92 -32.64
CA ALA A 209 -19.04 2.20 -33.30
C ALA A 209 -20.31 3.06 -33.42
N ASP A 210 -20.77 3.22 -34.66
CA ASP A 210 -22.05 3.86 -34.99
C ASP A 210 -23.20 2.87 -34.77
N TRP A 211 -23.45 2.54 -33.50
CA TRP A 211 -24.49 1.60 -33.09
C TRP A 211 -25.63 2.33 -32.40
N GLU A 212 -26.86 2.02 -32.79
CA GLU A 212 -28.08 2.49 -32.13
C GLU A 212 -28.79 1.33 -31.40
N PRO A 213 -29.05 1.44 -30.07
CA PRO A 213 -28.55 2.48 -29.17
C PRO A 213 -27.04 2.34 -28.92
N SER A 214 -26.36 3.45 -28.63
CA SER A 214 -24.94 3.44 -28.30
C SER A 214 -24.68 2.62 -27.03
N LEU A 215 -23.70 1.72 -27.11
CA LEU A 215 -23.28 0.86 -26.00
C LEU A 215 -22.09 1.44 -25.22
N HIS A 216 -21.62 2.64 -25.56
CA HIS A 216 -20.60 3.33 -24.80
C HIS A 216 -21.19 3.82 -23.47
N TRP A 217 -20.54 3.52 -22.34
CA TRP A 217 -21.07 3.75 -20.99
C TRP A 217 -21.54 5.21 -20.72
N LYS A 218 -20.92 6.20 -21.36
CA LYS A 218 -21.32 7.63 -21.22
C LYS A 218 -22.69 7.92 -21.83
N SER A 219 -23.09 7.16 -22.85
CA SER A 219 -24.34 7.36 -23.60
C SER A 219 -25.48 6.51 -23.02
N MET A 220 -25.16 5.48 -22.23
CA MET A 220 -26.17 4.60 -21.64
C MET A 220 -26.88 5.24 -20.44
N PRO A 221 -28.20 5.05 -20.30
CA PRO A 221 -28.96 5.57 -19.17
C PRO A 221 -28.47 4.95 -17.86
N THR A 222 -28.47 5.75 -16.79
CA THR A 222 -28.10 5.27 -15.45
C THR A 222 -29.37 4.83 -14.72
N GLU A 223 -29.39 3.58 -14.24
CA GLU A 223 -30.52 3.03 -13.51
C GLU A 223 -30.84 3.86 -12.26
N PHE A 224 -32.13 4.17 -12.07
CA PHE A 224 -32.66 5.00 -10.97
C PHE A 224 -32.10 6.43 -10.89
N GLU A 225 -31.66 7.03 -12.00
CA GLU A 225 -31.20 8.43 -12.00
C GLU A 225 -32.25 9.41 -11.44
N HIS A 226 -33.53 9.17 -11.67
CA HIS A 226 -34.63 10.02 -11.18
C HIS A 226 -34.75 10.06 -9.64
N VAL A 227 -34.30 9.02 -8.92
CA VAL A 227 -34.33 9.01 -7.44
C VAL A 227 -33.37 10.06 -6.87
N LEU A 228 -32.31 10.40 -7.61
CA LEU A 228 -31.38 11.47 -7.25
C LEU A 228 -31.94 12.88 -7.48
N ARG A 229 -33.04 13.02 -8.25
CA ARG A 229 -33.68 14.34 -8.52
C ARG A 229 -34.50 14.88 -7.34
N ASN A 230 -34.80 14.05 -6.33
CA ASN A 230 -35.55 14.45 -5.13
C ASN A 230 -34.66 14.98 -3.99
N TYR A 231 -33.35 15.05 -4.21
CA TYR A 231 -32.46 15.87 -3.39
C TYR A 231 -32.49 17.32 -3.89
N PRO A 232 -32.49 18.33 -3.01
CA PRO A 232 -32.59 19.72 -3.42
C PRO A 232 -31.49 20.08 -4.43
N ASP A 233 -31.95 20.73 -5.48
CA ASP A 233 -31.29 20.96 -6.75
C ASP A 233 -30.03 21.85 -6.61
N MET A 234 -28.85 21.29 -6.91
CA MET A 234 -27.63 22.05 -7.24
C MET A 234 -27.39 22.13 -8.76
N ARG A 235 -28.43 22.00 -9.59
CA ARG A 235 -28.32 22.12 -11.06
C ARG A 235 -29.31 23.12 -11.62
N SER A 236 -29.20 24.37 -11.17
CA SER A 236 -29.57 25.51 -12.01
C SER A 236 -28.32 26.10 -12.66
N SER A 237 -27.92 25.54 -13.80
CA SER A 237 -27.39 26.31 -14.93
C SER A 237 -27.24 25.42 -16.15
N GLY A 238 -27.91 25.81 -17.24
CA GLY A 238 -27.65 25.26 -18.55
C GLY A 238 -26.23 25.58 -19.02
N GLY A 239 -25.68 24.72 -19.87
CA GLY A 239 -24.44 25.00 -20.60
C GLY A 239 -23.14 24.80 -19.82
N ALA A 240 -23.09 23.94 -18.80
CA ALA A 240 -21.82 23.60 -18.18
C ALA A 240 -20.96 22.73 -19.10
N ASP A 241 -19.75 23.21 -19.39
CA ASP A 241 -18.73 22.54 -20.19
C ASP A 241 -18.44 21.10 -19.69
N PRO A 242 -18.18 20.12 -20.57
CA PRO A 242 -17.88 18.74 -20.17
C PRO A 242 -16.69 18.60 -19.20
N ALA A 243 -15.70 19.50 -19.26
CA ALA A 243 -14.61 19.52 -18.31
C ALA A 243 -15.10 19.98 -16.93
N SER A 244 -16.02 20.94 -16.85
CA SER A 244 -16.65 21.34 -15.58
C SER A 244 -17.41 20.19 -14.94
N ILE A 245 -18.20 19.43 -15.70
CA ILE A 245 -18.91 18.25 -15.18
C ILE A 245 -17.92 17.17 -14.70
N CYS A 246 -16.78 17.01 -15.39
CA CYS A 246 -15.73 16.09 -14.99
C CYS A 246 -15.04 16.57 -13.70
N VAL A 247 -14.75 17.87 -13.58
CA VAL A 247 -14.17 18.48 -12.39
C VAL A 247 -15.14 18.41 -11.22
N ASP A 248 -16.42 18.75 -11.39
CA ASP A 248 -17.45 18.65 -10.36
C ASP A 248 -17.62 17.22 -9.85
N ARG A 249 -17.52 16.22 -10.75
CA ARG A 249 -17.52 14.81 -10.35
C ARG A 249 -16.26 14.43 -9.57
N LYS A 250 -15.08 14.94 -9.96
CA LYS A 250 -13.85 14.77 -9.18
C LYS A 250 -13.96 15.44 -7.82
N LEU A 251 -14.57 16.62 -7.73
CA LEU A 251 -14.82 17.36 -6.49
C LEU A 251 -15.79 16.61 -5.58
N LEU A 252 -16.86 16.02 -6.12
CA LEU A 252 -17.79 15.17 -5.38
C LEU A 252 -17.17 13.83 -4.94
N GLY A 253 -16.19 13.34 -5.68
CA GLY A 253 -15.39 12.16 -5.34
C GLY A 253 -14.20 12.46 -4.41
N LEU A 254 -13.99 13.72 -4.02
CA LEU A 254 -13.00 14.04 -2.99
C LEU A 254 -13.49 13.46 -1.67
N THR A 255 -12.70 12.55 -1.11
CA THR A 255 -12.83 12.19 0.30
C THR A 255 -12.76 13.49 1.12
N PRO A 256 -13.68 13.72 2.07
CA PRO A 256 -13.59 14.89 2.94
C PRO A 256 -12.17 14.96 3.53
N ILE A 257 -11.50 16.10 3.37
CA ILE A 257 -10.20 16.32 4.02
C ILE A 257 -10.46 16.18 5.51
N ALA A 258 -10.05 15.06 6.10
CA ALA A 258 -10.30 14.85 7.52
C ALA A 258 -9.47 15.90 8.27
N PRO A 259 -10.10 16.77 9.08
CA PRO A 259 -9.43 17.92 9.68
C PRO A 259 -8.37 17.52 10.75
N LYS A 260 -8.13 16.22 10.95
CA LYS A 260 -7.30 15.63 12.00
C LYS A 260 -6.55 14.36 11.54
N CYS A 261 -6.14 14.24 10.28
CA CYS A 261 -5.22 13.16 9.89
C CYS A 261 -3.92 13.27 10.70
N ARG A 262 -3.42 12.15 11.21
CA ARG A 262 -2.22 12.09 12.07
C ARG A 262 -1.17 11.10 11.57
N ILE A 263 -1.58 10.08 10.81
CA ILE A 263 -0.72 9.06 10.22
C ILE A 263 -0.64 9.35 8.72
N PHE A 264 0.57 9.52 8.20
CA PHE A 264 0.84 9.98 6.84
C PHE A 264 1.83 9.04 6.15
N LYS A 265 1.79 8.98 4.83
CA LYS A 265 2.90 8.46 4.03
C LYS A 265 3.98 9.54 3.87
N VAL A 266 5.24 9.15 4.07
CA VAL A 266 6.41 10.01 3.92
C VAL A 266 6.55 10.44 2.47
N HIS A 267 6.68 11.74 2.25
CA HIS A 267 6.69 12.32 0.92
C HIS A 267 7.93 11.87 0.16
N GLN A 268 7.77 11.70 -1.15
CA GLN A 268 8.78 11.10 -2.04
C GLN A 268 10.17 11.75 -1.93
N ARG A 269 10.26 13.06 -1.70
CA ARG A 269 11.57 13.73 -1.53
C ARG A 269 12.34 13.27 -0.31
N LEU A 270 11.67 13.12 0.85
CA LEU A 270 12.31 12.67 2.09
C LEU A 270 12.60 11.16 1.99
N ARG A 271 11.65 10.38 1.46
CA ARG A 271 11.80 8.94 1.21
C ARG A 271 13.02 8.61 0.33
N LYS A 272 13.23 9.34 -0.77
CA LYS A 272 14.33 9.10 -1.72
C LYS A 272 15.74 9.24 -1.14
N VAL A 273 15.90 9.87 0.02
CA VAL A 273 17.22 9.98 0.67
C VAL A 273 17.67 8.62 1.18
N ASN A 274 16.75 7.88 1.80
CA ASN A 274 16.96 6.50 2.26
C ASN A 274 15.60 5.80 2.41
N GLU A 275 15.20 5.04 1.40
CA GLU A 275 13.87 4.42 1.35
C GLU A 275 13.70 3.30 2.39
N ALA A 276 14.78 2.55 2.66
CA ALA A 276 14.78 1.47 3.64
C ALA A 276 14.44 1.93 5.06
N CYS A 277 14.61 3.22 5.37
CA CYS A 277 14.27 3.78 6.67
C CYS A 277 12.77 3.97 6.92
N TYR A 278 11.92 3.79 5.91
CA TYR A 278 10.47 4.02 6.00
C TYR A 278 9.66 2.76 5.69
N GLU A 279 10.32 1.66 5.38
CA GLU A 279 9.69 0.46 4.83
C GLU A 279 9.80 -0.70 5.84
N PRO A 280 8.68 -1.31 6.28
CA PRO A 280 8.74 -2.38 7.26
C PRO A 280 9.41 -3.63 6.70
N ALA A 281 10.28 -4.22 7.53
CA ALA A 281 11.11 -5.36 7.17
C ALA A 281 10.55 -6.70 7.68
N LEU A 282 9.81 -6.70 8.80
CA LEU A 282 9.28 -7.89 9.45
C LEU A 282 7.76 -7.79 9.70
N LEU A 283 7.29 -6.67 10.22
CA LEU A 283 5.95 -6.50 10.75
C LEU A 283 5.23 -5.34 10.07
N ALA A 284 4.18 -5.64 9.31
CA ALA A 284 3.22 -4.64 8.90
C ALA A 284 2.24 -4.34 10.04
N ILE A 285 1.94 -3.07 10.27
CA ILE A 285 0.93 -2.58 11.20
C ILE A 285 0.12 -1.49 10.51
N GLY A 286 -1.20 -1.60 10.62
CA GLY A 286 -2.10 -0.65 9.98
C GLY A 286 -2.27 -0.91 8.48
N PRO A 287 -3.01 -0.04 7.79
CA PRO A 287 -3.49 -0.29 6.43
C PRO A 287 -2.45 -0.03 5.33
N TYR A 288 -1.38 0.74 5.57
CA TYR A 288 -0.48 1.18 4.49
C TYR A 288 0.45 0.08 3.97
N HIS A 289 0.83 -0.86 4.84
CA HIS A 289 1.67 -2.01 4.48
C HIS A 289 0.91 -3.35 4.65
N HIS A 290 -0.42 -3.30 4.82
CA HIS A 290 -1.24 -4.49 4.97
C HIS A 290 -1.18 -5.36 3.71
N GLY A 291 -0.95 -6.66 3.87
CA GLY A 291 -0.86 -7.61 2.76
C GLY A 291 0.42 -7.48 1.92
N LYS A 292 1.45 -6.77 2.41
CA LYS A 292 2.72 -6.63 1.71
C LYS A 292 3.47 -7.97 1.60
N ASP A 293 3.95 -8.26 0.39
CA ASP A 293 4.75 -9.45 0.11
C ASP A 293 6.00 -9.54 1.00
N GLY A 294 6.33 -10.75 1.44
CA GLY A 294 7.50 -11.02 2.29
C GLY A 294 7.24 -10.94 3.80
N LEU A 295 6.07 -10.48 4.26
CA LEU A 295 5.75 -10.34 5.69
C LEU A 295 4.78 -11.42 6.22
N ALA A 296 4.42 -12.42 5.40
CA ALA A 296 3.42 -13.43 5.71
C ALA A 296 3.71 -14.25 6.99
N LEU A 297 5.00 -14.50 7.29
CA LEU A 297 5.39 -15.20 8.52
C LEU A 297 4.95 -14.45 9.79
N MET A 298 5.03 -13.12 9.77
CA MET A 298 4.60 -12.32 10.92
C MET A 298 3.08 -12.22 11.01
N GLU A 299 2.33 -12.29 9.90
CA GLU A 299 0.87 -12.40 9.94
C GLU A 299 0.42 -13.69 10.64
N GLU A 300 1.09 -14.81 10.40
CA GLU A 300 0.85 -16.05 11.15
C GLU A 300 1.17 -15.87 12.65
N GLN A 301 2.26 -15.17 12.98
CA GLN A 301 2.64 -14.91 14.36
C GLN A 301 1.62 -14.01 15.09
N LYS A 302 0.97 -13.05 14.40
CA LYS A 302 -0.14 -12.27 14.96
C LYS A 302 -1.32 -13.16 15.35
N LEU A 303 -1.67 -14.14 14.52
CA LEU A 303 -2.72 -15.13 14.83
C LEU A 303 -2.35 -15.99 16.05
N ARG A 304 -1.08 -16.39 16.19
CA ARG A 304 -0.59 -17.11 17.38
C ARG A 304 -0.70 -16.25 18.64
N TYR A 305 -0.42 -14.95 18.54
CA TYR A 305 -0.56 -14.01 19.65
C TYR A 305 -2.03 -13.78 20.02
N LEU A 306 -2.92 -13.69 19.03
CA LEU A 306 -4.36 -13.66 19.25
C LEU A 306 -4.85 -14.93 19.95
N GLN A 307 -4.40 -16.10 19.52
CA GLN A 307 -4.74 -17.38 20.17
C GLN A 307 -4.23 -17.42 21.62
N SER A 308 -3.00 -16.97 21.87
CA SER A 308 -2.43 -16.85 23.22
C SER A 308 -3.28 -15.93 24.11
N MET A 309 -3.72 -14.78 23.58
CA MET A 309 -4.59 -13.84 24.29
C MET A 309 -5.93 -14.48 24.65
N LEU A 310 -6.60 -15.12 23.69
CA LEU A 310 -7.88 -15.81 23.91
C LEU A 310 -7.77 -16.91 24.97
N ASN A 311 -6.70 -17.73 24.90
CA ASN A 311 -6.43 -18.76 25.91
C ASN A 311 -6.23 -18.16 27.30
N ARG A 312 -5.43 -17.09 27.41
CA ARG A 312 -5.20 -16.37 28.67
C ARG A 312 -6.49 -15.80 29.26
N ARG A 313 -7.42 -15.38 28.39
CA ARG A 313 -8.73 -14.83 28.76
C ARG A 313 -9.80 -15.91 28.99
N ASN A 314 -9.51 -17.17 28.67
CA ASN A 314 -10.48 -18.26 28.63
C ASN A 314 -11.68 -17.95 27.71
N GLU A 315 -11.40 -17.44 26.52
CA GLU A 315 -12.39 -17.01 25.54
C GLU A 315 -12.26 -17.84 24.25
N LYS A 316 -13.40 -18.15 23.63
CA LYS A 316 -13.47 -19.02 22.43
C LYS A 316 -13.79 -18.28 21.13
N SER A 317 -14.12 -16.98 21.22
CA SER A 317 -14.57 -16.19 20.09
C SER A 317 -13.98 -14.79 20.16
N VAL A 318 -13.70 -14.22 18.99
CA VAL A 318 -13.21 -12.85 18.83
C VAL A 318 -14.33 -11.82 18.63
N GLU A 319 -15.58 -12.28 18.54
CA GLU A 319 -16.74 -11.48 18.12
C GLU A 319 -16.87 -10.15 18.88
N LYS A 320 -16.76 -10.18 20.22
CA LYS A 320 -16.84 -8.97 21.02
C LYS A 320 -15.75 -7.93 20.71
N TYR A 321 -14.55 -8.40 20.32
CA TYR A 321 -13.43 -7.52 19.97
C TYR A 321 -13.68 -6.88 18.60
N ILE A 322 -14.11 -7.68 17.62
CA ILE A 322 -14.51 -7.18 16.30
C ILE A 322 -15.64 -6.14 16.40
N MET A 323 -16.67 -6.42 17.20
CA MET A 323 -17.77 -5.46 17.39
C MET A 323 -17.28 -4.14 17.98
N ALA A 324 -16.45 -4.18 19.03
CA ALA A 324 -15.90 -2.97 19.64
C ALA A 324 -14.96 -2.19 18.69
N LEU A 325 -14.23 -2.90 17.82
CA LEU A 325 -13.34 -2.27 16.84
C LEU A 325 -14.11 -1.66 15.65
N ARG A 326 -15.23 -2.26 15.24
CA ARG A 326 -16.13 -1.68 14.22
C ARG A 326 -16.73 -0.36 14.70
N GLU A 327 -17.09 -0.23 15.97
CA GLU A 327 -17.54 1.05 16.56
C GLU A 327 -16.47 2.17 16.45
N LEU A 328 -15.19 1.79 16.41
CA LEU A 328 -14.06 2.70 16.29
C LEU A 328 -13.64 2.99 14.85
N GLU A 329 -14.16 2.26 13.86
CA GLU A 329 -13.69 2.28 12.46
C GLU A 329 -13.64 3.69 11.87
N GLY A 330 -14.75 4.44 11.92
CA GLY A 330 -14.80 5.78 11.32
C GLY A 330 -13.74 6.72 11.89
N ARG A 331 -13.54 6.66 13.21
CA ARG A 331 -12.49 7.44 13.89
C ARG A 331 -11.09 6.94 13.53
N ALA A 332 -10.89 5.63 13.43
CA ALA A 332 -9.59 5.06 13.10
C ALA A 332 -9.19 5.36 11.66
N ARG A 333 -10.11 5.21 10.70
CA ARG A 333 -9.88 5.56 9.28
C ARG A 333 -9.52 7.04 9.11
N SER A 334 -10.18 7.94 9.83
CA SER A 334 -9.89 9.38 9.77
C SER A 334 -8.54 9.80 10.37
N CYS A 335 -7.79 8.88 10.99
CA CYS A 335 -6.41 9.13 11.39
C CYS A 335 -5.42 9.03 10.21
N TYR A 336 -5.77 8.34 9.13
CA TYR A 336 -4.90 8.10 7.98
C TYR A 336 -5.14 9.15 6.90
N ALA A 337 -4.07 9.79 6.42
CA ALA A 337 -4.17 10.86 5.45
C ALA A 337 -4.44 10.35 4.03
N GLU A 338 -3.74 9.29 3.62
CA GLU A 338 -3.88 8.67 2.32
C GLU A 338 -4.97 7.57 2.32
N CYS A 339 -5.62 7.39 1.17
CA CYS A 339 -6.61 6.33 0.96
C CYS A 339 -5.94 4.93 0.93
N PHE A 340 -6.70 3.91 1.33
CA PHE A 340 -6.30 2.50 1.31
C PHE A 340 -7.52 1.61 1.03
N SER A 341 -7.28 0.45 0.42
CA SER A 341 -8.32 -0.45 -0.09
C SER A 341 -8.61 -1.60 0.89
N LEU A 342 -9.18 -1.28 2.05
CA LEU A 342 -9.69 -2.28 2.99
C LEU A 342 -11.17 -2.03 3.25
N ASN A 343 -11.99 -3.06 3.05
CA ASN A 343 -13.40 -3.02 3.42
C ASN A 343 -13.57 -3.02 4.95
N THR A 344 -14.81 -2.87 5.43
CA THR A 344 -15.10 -2.78 6.88
C THR A 344 -14.64 -4.00 7.67
N ASP A 345 -14.79 -5.21 7.11
CA ASP A 345 -14.44 -6.45 7.79
C ASP A 345 -12.93 -6.65 7.82
N GLU A 346 -12.27 -6.44 6.67
CA GLU A 346 -10.80 -6.50 6.55
C GLU A 346 -10.13 -5.49 7.47
N PHE A 347 -10.67 -4.27 7.57
CA PHE A 347 -10.09 -3.24 8.44
C PHE A 347 -10.28 -3.55 9.92
N ALA A 348 -11.44 -4.09 10.32
CA ALA A 348 -11.67 -4.53 11.70
C ALA A 348 -10.79 -5.74 12.07
N GLU A 349 -10.61 -6.69 11.16
CA GLU A 349 -9.70 -7.83 11.32
C GLU A 349 -8.25 -7.37 11.47
N MET A 350 -7.78 -6.47 10.62
CA MET A 350 -6.45 -5.88 10.72
C MET A 350 -6.26 -5.18 12.07
N MET A 351 -7.19 -4.32 12.49
CA MET A 351 -7.09 -3.66 13.81
C MET A 351 -7.03 -4.66 14.97
N LEU A 352 -7.76 -5.77 14.88
CA LEU A 352 -7.75 -6.83 15.88
C LEU A 352 -6.38 -7.51 15.94
N LEU A 353 -5.87 -8.00 14.81
CA LEU A 353 -4.63 -8.76 14.75
C LEU A 353 -3.43 -7.90 15.14
N ASP A 354 -3.33 -6.71 14.55
CA ASP A 354 -2.22 -5.79 14.79
C ASP A 354 -2.26 -5.25 16.23
N GLY A 355 -3.44 -4.84 16.69
CA GLY A 355 -3.62 -4.32 18.05
C GLY A 355 -3.37 -5.40 19.11
N CYS A 356 -3.86 -6.62 18.89
CA CYS A 356 -3.61 -7.75 19.77
C CYS A 356 -2.12 -8.12 19.81
N PHE A 357 -1.46 -8.18 18.64
CA PHE A 357 -0.05 -8.50 18.56
C PHE A 357 0.81 -7.51 19.33
N ILE A 358 0.61 -6.20 19.13
CA ILE A 358 1.35 -5.14 19.83
C ILE A 358 1.20 -5.30 21.36
N ILE A 359 -0.05 -5.46 21.82
CA ILE A 359 -0.33 -5.54 23.26
C ILE A 359 0.28 -6.81 23.88
N GLU A 360 0.09 -7.97 23.25
CA GLU A 360 0.65 -9.22 23.77
C GLU A 360 2.17 -9.25 23.66
N LEU A 361 2.78 -8.60 22.67
CA LEU A 361 4.22 -8.41 22.58
C LEU A 361 4.76 -7.65 23.79
N PHE A 362 4.16 -6.49 24.11
CA PHE A 362 4.59 -5.71 25.26
C PHE A 362 4.36 -6.46 26.58
N ARG A 363 3.25 -7.18 26.71
CA ARG A 363 2.97 -8.05 27.87
C ARG A 363 3.99 -9.16 28.02
N LYS A 364 4.22 -9.95 26.97
CA LYS A 364 5.21 -11.05 26.98
C LYS A 364 6.61 -10.52 27.24
N PHE A 365 6.93 -9.32 26.77
CA PHE A 365 8.19 -8.66 27.08
C PHE A 365 8.32 -8.34 28.58
N GLY A 366 7.35 -7.64 29.17
CA GLY A 366 7.38 -7.27 30.60
C GLY A 366 7.13 -8.42 31.58
N MET A 367 6.39 -9.44 31.16
CA MET A 367 5.96 -10.57 32.00
C MET A 367 6.43 -11.88 31.38
N GLY A 368 7.65 -12.30 31.75
CA GLY A 368 8.29 -13.49 31.18
C GLY A 368 7.50 -14.80 31.33
N ASN A 369 6.61 -14.88 32.32
CA ASN A 369 5.70 -16.01 32.53
C ASN A 369 4.63 -16.17 31.44
N LEU A 370 4.39 -15.15 30.61
CA LEU A 370 3.46 -15.20 29.47
C LEU A 370 4.14 -15.67 28.18
N ARG A 371 5.46 -15.85 28.17
CA ARG A 371 6.21 -16.26 26.98
C ARG A 371 6.03 -17.76 26.77
N ASP A 372 5.67 -18.13 25.54
CA ASP A 372 5.70 -19.52 25.13
C ASP A 372 7.16 -19.97 24.99
N LYS A 373 7.50 -21.17 25.46
CA LYS A 373 8.88 -21.68 25.39
C LYS A 373 9.44 -21.69 23.97
N CYS A 374 8.56 -21.85 22.98
CA CYS A 374 8.87 -21.93 21.55
C CYS A 374 8.61 -20.64 20.77
N ASP A 375 8.43 -19.49 21.44
CA ASP A 375 8.16 -18.22 20.75
C ASP A 375 9.40 -17.71 20.01
N PRO A 376 9.42 -17.69 18.66
CA PRO A 376 10.60 -17.32 17.89
C PRO A 376 11.08 -15.89 18.19
N ILE A 377 10.17 -14.97 18.54
CA ILE A 377 10.48 -13.57 18.87
C ILE A 377 11.41 -13.48 20.08
N PHE A 378 11.20 -14.33 21.09
CA PHE A 378 11.98 -14.32 22.33
C PHE A 378 13.14 -15.33 22.32
N GLN A 379 13.17 -16.25 21.36
CA GLN A 379 14.30 -17.16 21.14
C GLN A 379 15.41 -16.54 20.31
N THR A 380 15.10 -15.52 19.50
CA THR A 380 16.01 -14.97 18.50
C THR A 380 16.28 -13.50 18.77
N CYS A 381 17.51 -13.16 19.17
CA CYS A 381 17.86 -11.82 19.67
C CYS A 381 17.61 -10.68 18.67
N TRP A 382 17.77 -10.92 17.37
CA TRP A 382 17.61 -9.87 16.35
C TRP A 382 16.13 -9.52 16.08
N MET A 383 15.19 -10.42 16.34
CA MET A 383 13.77 -10.20 16.03
C MET A 383 13.20 -9.03 16.84
N LEU A 384 13.54 -8.92 18.12
CA LEU A 384 13.09 -7.82 18.97
C LEU A 384 13.58 -6.46 18.45
N SER A 385 14.83 -6.38 17.95
CA SER A 385 15.37 -5.15 17.37
C SER A 385 14.65 -4.77 16.08
N GLY A 386 14.37 -5.74 15.20
CA GLY A 386 13.59 -5.51 13.98
C GLY A 386 12.14 -5.10 14.26
N LEU A 387 11.50 -5.69 15.28
CA LEU A 387 10.15 -5.29 15.69
C LEU A 387 10.12 -3.85 16.24
N VAL A 388 11.13 -3.44 17.02
CA VAL A 388 11.23 -2.04 17.46
C VAL A 388 11.35 -1.09 16.29
N HIS A 389 12.19 -1.44 15.30
CA HIS A 389 12.32 -0.65 14.07
C HIS A 389 10.97 -0.48 13.38
N ASP A 390 10.27 -1.57 13.07
CA ASP A 390 9.00 -1.55 12.34
C ASP A 390 7.87 -0.84 13.12
N LEU A 391 7.81 -1.02 14.45
CA LEU A 391 6.80 -0.39 15.31
C LEU A 391 6.98 1.14 15.44
N LEU A 392 8.12 1.69 15.03
CA LEU A 392 8.44 3.11 15.09
C LEU A 392 8.49 3.77 13.71
N LEU A 393 8.11 3.08 12.64
CA LEU A 393 7.95 3.69 11.32
C LEU A 393 6.66 4.52 11.28
N LEU A 394 6.73 5.76 10.76
CA LEU A 394 5.61 6.69 10.68
C LEU A 394 4.40 6.10 9.92
N GLU A 395 4.68 5.34 8.86
CA GLU A 395 3.67 4.75 7.98
C GLU A 395 3.08 3.44 8.51
N ASN A 396 3.66 2.89 9.57
CA ASN A 396 3.38 1.55 10.09
C ASN A 396 2.77 1.62 11.50
N GLN A 397 1.68 2.39 11.64
CA GLN A 397 1.10 2.74 12.94
C GLN A 397 -0.38 2.36 13.03
N LEU A 398 -0.83 2.04 14.25
CA LEU A 398 -2.23 2.05 14.63
C LEU A 398 -2.53 3.26 15.53
N PRO A 399 -3.73 3.87 15.45
CA PRO A 399 -4.14 4.90 16.39
C PRO A 399 -4.10 4.41 17.83
N PHE A 400 -3.50 5.18 18.73
CA PHE A 400 -3.27 4.79 20.11
C PHE A 400 -4.56 4.45 20.86
N PHE A 401 -5.66 5.14 20.56
CA PHE A 401 -6.96 4.86 21.18
C PHE A 401 -7.51 3.46 20.83
N VAL A 402 -7.14 2.89 19.67
CA VAL A 402 -7.47 1.51 19.30
C VAL A 402 -6.71 0.55 20.22
N LEU A 403 -5.41 0.79 20.44
CA LEU A 403 -4.59 0.01 21.36
C LEU A 403 -5.08 0.12 22.80
N THR A 404 -5.45 1.33 23.26
CA THR A 404 -6.04 1.54 24.59
C THR A 404 -7.31 0.73 24.75
N ARG A 405 -8.22 0.79 23.77
CA ARG A 405 -9.47 0.02 23.81
C ARG A 405 -9.20 -1.48 23.86
N MET A 406 -8.29 -1.97 23.04
CA MET A 406 -7.89 -3.36 23.03
C MET A 406 -7.26 -3.80 24.37
N LEU A 407 -6.42 -2.97 24.99
CA LEU A 407 -5.84 -3.27 26.30
C LEU A 407 -6.91 -3.37 27.37
N GLU A 408 -7.84 -2.41 27.42
CA GLU A 408 -8.97 -2.41 28.37
C GLU A 408 -9.82 -3.69 28.27
N MET A 409 -10.03 -4.19 27.06
CA MET A 409 -10.83 -5.40 26.82
C MET A 409 -10.09 -6.70 27.11
N THR A 410 -8.75 -6.67 27.11
CA THR A 410 -7.89 -7.86 27.25
C THR A 410 -7.11 -7.92 28.57
N ARG A 411 -7.15 -6.85 29.38
CA ARG A 411 -6.49 -6.80 30.70
C ARG A 411 -7.15 -7.72 31.71
N CYS A 412 -6.31 -8.36 32.53
CA CYS A 412 -6.78 -9.07 33.72
C CYS A 412 -6.80 -8.10 34.92
N PRO A 413 -7.71 -8.24 35.89
CA PRO A 413 -7.78 -7.34 37.05
C PRO A 413 -6.48 -7.26 37.87
N SER A 414 -5.64 -8.29 37.79
CA SER A 414 -4.34 -8.38 38.48
C SER A 414 -3.17 -7.75 37.71
N GLU A 415 -3.39 -7.21 36.51
CA GLU A 415 -2.35 -6.62 35.67
C GLU A 415 -2.13 -5.14 36.08
N PRO A 416 -0.97 -4.77 36.66
CA PRO A 416 -0.77 -3.47 37.28
C PRO A 416 -0.34 -2.35 36.31
N GLN A 417 0.05 -2.69 35.07
CA GLN A 417 0.67 -1.75 34.12
C GLN A 417 -0.35 -1.27 33.08
N ASP A 418 -0.30 0.03 32.77
CA ASP A 418 -1.05 0.61 31.65
C ASP A 418 -0.31 0.42 30.31
N LEU A 419 -0.94 0.83 29.20
CA LEU A 419 -0.38 0.69 27.86
C LEU A 419 0.95 1.44 27.70
N ILE A 420 1.07 2.58 28.36
CA ILE A 420 2.23 3.46 28.26
C ILE A 420 3.42 2.82 28.97
N ASP A 421 3.22 2.33 30.18
CA ASP A 421 4.25 1.65 30.95
C ASP A 421 4.71 0.37 30.25
N LEU A 422 3.79 -0.38 29.65
CA LEU A 422 4.11 -1.54 28.80
C LEU A 422 4.94 -1.16 27.57
N ALA A 423 4.51 -0.14 26.82
CA ALA A 423 5.21 0.31 25.61
C ALA A 423 6.59 0.90 25.95
N LEU A 424 6.70 1.76 26.96
CA LEU A 424 7.97 2.36 27.36
C LEU A 424 8.93 1.33 27.93
N ASN A 425 8.45 0.30 28.65
CA ASN A 425 9.29 -0.80 29.08
C ASN A 425 9.88 -1.56 27.89
N PHE A 426 9.06 -1.85 26.87
CA PHE A 426 9.52 -2.50 25.63
C PHE A 426 10.55 -1.66 24.89
N PHE A 427 10.25 -0.38 24.64
CA PHE A 427 11.16 0.50 23.90
C PHE A 427 12.41 0.87 24.70
N ASN A 428 12.36 1.10 26.01
CA ASN A 428 13.56 1.43 26.79
C ASN A 428 14.60 0.31 26.82
N CYS A 429 14.16 -0.95 26.80
CA CYS A 429 15.08 -2.08 26.85
C CYS A 429 15.72 -2.41 25.50
N LEU A 430 15.13 -1.94 24.39
CA LEU A 430 15.48 -2.36 23.04
C LEU A 430 15.83 -1.19 22.10
N SER A 431 15.43 0.03 22.45
CA SER A 431 15.89 1.28 21.85
C SER A 431 17.09 1.76 22.66
N PHE A 432 18.28 1.59 22.07
CA PHE A 432 19.57 2.05 22.59
C PHE A 432 19.55 3.57 22.91
N PRO A 433 20.66 4.12 23.44
CA PRO A 433 21.13 4.21 24.83
C PRO A 433 20.32 5.18 25.73
N TRP A 434 19.20 5.74 25.26
CA TRP A 434 18.49 6.83 25.94
C TRP A 434 17.34 6.30 26.80
N SER A 435 17.07 6.97 27.93
CA SER A 435 15.91 6.59 28.75
C SER A 435 14.67 7.37 28.33
N LEU A 436 13.74 6.71 27.66
CA LEU A 436 12.37 7.18 27.44
C LEU A 436 11.66 7.21 28.79
N ARG A 437 11.44 8.41 29.33
CA ARG A 437 10.75 8.59 30.61
C ARG A 437 9.67 9.64 30.46
N LEU A 438 8.45 9.30 30.85
CA LEU A 438 7.39 10.29 31.01
C LEU A 438 7.39 10.82 32.45
N SER A 439 7.30 12.14 32.57
CA SER A 439 7.00 12.77 33.85
C SER A 439 5.57 12.50 34.31
N HIS A 440 5.31 12.64 35.62
CA HIS A 440 3.95 12.56 36.16
C HIS A 440 3.01 13.62 35.54
N SER A 441 3.53 14.80 35.20
CA SER A 441 2.77 15.85 34.49
C SER A 441 2.50 15.51 33.03
N SER A 442 3.44 14.86 32.33
CA SER A 442 3.26 14.39 30.95
C SER A 442 2.26 13.24 30.86
N ARG A 443 2.18 12.38 31.90
CA ARG A 443 1.15 11.33 32.00
C ARG A 443 -0.28 11.90 32.09
N ASN A 444 -0.49 13.13 32.56
CA ASN A 444 -1.82 13.73 32.53
C ASN A 444 -2.26 14.18 31.12
N SER A 445 -1.33 14.16 30.15
CA SER A 445 -1.57 14.49 28.73
C SER A 445 -1.80 13.25 27.84
N ILE A 446 -2.14 12.08 28.43
CA ILE A 446 -2.46 10.83 27.68
C ILE A 446 -3.44 11.06 26.53
N GLN A 447 -4.35 12.02 26.66
CA GLN A 447 -5.33 12.38 25.63
C GLN A 447 -4.71 12.86 24.31
N ASN A 448 -3.42 13.22 24.31
CA ASN A 448 -2.68 13.73 23.15
C ASN A 448 -1.81 12.68 22.45
N ILE A 449 -1.73 11.45 22.96
CA ILE A 449 -0.95 10.39 22.30
C ILE A 449 -1.75 9.88 21.10
N GLU A 450 -1.15 9.99 19.91
CA GLU A 450 -1.82 9.65 18.65
C GLU A 450 -1.54 8.22 18.22
N TYR A 451 -0.31 7.75 18.40
CA TYR A 451 0.20 6.40 18.09
C TYR A 451 1.58 6.17 18.74
N LEU A 452 2.19 4.99 18.58
CA LEU A 452 3.42 4.60 19.28
C LEU A 452 4.61 5.52 18.99
N LEU A 453 4.83 5.91 17.73
CA LEU A 453 5.89 6.85 17.39
C LEU A 453 5.71 8.21 18.09
N SER A 454 4.47 8.71 18.22
CA SER A 454 4.18 9.95 18.97
C SER A 454 4.47 9.81 20.47
N LEU A 455 4.22 8.63 21.05
CA LEU A 455 4.55 8.34 22.45
C LEU A 455 6.06 8.38 22.66
N VAL A 456 6.83 7.76 21.76
CA VAL A 456 8.30 7.76 21.85
C VAL A 456 8.86 9.16 21.66
N HIS A 457 8.31 9.95 20.72
CA HIS A 457 8.67 11.36 20.57
C HIS A 457 8.45 12.12 21.89
N ILE A 458 7.25 12.07 22.47
CA ILE A 458 6.95 12.76 23.74
C ILE A 458 7.89 12.29 24.86
N ALA A 459 8.06 10.97 25.01
CA ALA A 459 8.86 10.39 26.09
C ALA A 459 10.36 10.66 25.97
N ALA A 460 10.87 10.88 24.75
CA ALA A 460 12.26 11.30 24.53
C ALA A 460 12.51 12.73 25.02
N PHE A 461 11.47 13.56 25.20
CA PHE A 461 11.59 14.99 25.53
C PHE A 461 10.91 15.44 26.82
N SER A 462 10.11 14.59 27.48
CA SER A 462 9.40 14.94 28.72
C SER A 462 10.29 15.49 29.82
N SER A 463 11.50 14.98 29.95
CA SER A 463 12.50 15.40 30.94
C SER A 463 13.12 16.77 30.63
N ILE A 464 13.11 17.23 29.36
CA ILE A 464 13.55 18.59 29.00
C ILE A 464 12.50 19.61 29.41
N VAL A 465 11.22 19.29 29.23
CA VAL A 465 10.11 20.13 29.71
C VAL A 465 10.22 20.34 31.22
N GLU A 466 10.57 19.31 31.99
CA GLU A 466 10.82 19.45 33.44
C GLU A 466 12.02 20.36 33.75
N ILE A 467 13.11 20.26 32.99
CA ILE A 467 14.30 21.11 33.16
C ILE A 467 14.00 22.58 32.81
N GLU A 468 13.24 22.81 31.74
CA GLU A 468 12.75 24.12 31.32
C GLU A 468 11.83 24.72 32.39
N MET A 469 10.84 23.95 32.88
CA MET A 469 9.94 24.36 33.94
C MET A 469 10.65 24.61 35.27
N ALA A 470 11.76 23.91 35.54
CA ALA A 470 12.59 24.12 36.70
C ALA A 470 13.55 25.33 36.57
N GLY A 471 13.53 26.05 35.44
CA GLY A 471 14.37 27.22 35.19
C GLY A 471 15.87 26.91 35.10
N LYS A 472 16.23 25.67 34.77
CA LYS A 472 17.63 25.18 34.74
C LYS A 472 18.22 25.08 33.32
N ALA A 473 17.43 25.35 32.29
CA ALA A 473 17.91 25.40 30.91
C ALA A 473 18.61 26.74 30.63
N VAL A 474 19.81 26.69 30.05
CA VAL A 474 20.65 27.87 29.74
C VAL A 474 20.44 28.38 28.30
N LEU A 475 19.69 27.63 27.48
CA LEU A 475 19.17 28.08 26.18
C LEU A 475 17.74 27.58 26.05
N THR A 476 16.77 28.48 26.18
CA THR A 476 15.37 28.16 25.92
C THR A 476 15.12 28.16 24.40
N ILE A 477 14.18 27.33 23.92
CA ILE A 477 13.74 27.33 22.50
C ILE A 477 13.31 28.72 22.03
N LYS A 478 12.83 29.56 22.96
CA LYS A 478 12.45 30.95 22.71
C LYS A 478 13.66 31.85 22.41
N GLU A 479 14.81 31.56 22.99
CA GLU A 479 16.08 32.25 22.75
C GLU A 479 16.76 31.77 21.46
N LEU A 480 16.65 30.48 21.11
CA LEU A 480 17.08 29.97 19.80
C LEU A 480 16.28 30.59 18.63
N LYS A 481 14.97 30.77 18.80
CA LYS A 481 14.09 31.41 17.80
C LYS A 481 14.28 32.92 17.66
N SER A 482 14.82 33.60 18.69
CA SER A 482 15.08 35.05 18.67
C SER A 482 16.50 35.40 18.24
N MET A 483 17.38 34.40 18.08
CA MET A 483 18.71 34.60 17.51
C MET A 483 18.61 34.90 16.00
N PRO A 484 19.39 35.87 15.46
CA PRO A 484 19.28 36.33 14.08
C PRO A 484 19.60 35.28 12.99
N PHE A 485 19.95 34.05 13.37
CA PHE A 485 20.53 33.01 12.52
C PHE A 485 19.52 31.99 11.98
N ALA A 486 18.23 32.14 12.27
CA ALA A 486 17.20 31.15 11.93
C ALA A 486 16.71 31.21 10.46
N THR A 487 17.63 31.29 9.49
CA THR A 487 17.36 30.85 8.12
C THR A 487 18.45 29.90 7.65
N ARG A 488 18.08 28.85 6.90
CA ARG A 488 18.97 27.78 6.40
C ARG A 488 20.18 28.26 5.58
N LYS A 489 20.22 29.55 5.20
CA LYS A 489 21.39 30.17 4.57
C LYS A 489 22.51 30.48 5.57
N ASP A 490 22.17 30.65 6.84
CA ASP A 490 23.10 31.06 7.91
C ASP A 490 23.43 29.93 8.91
N SER A 491 22.74 28.77 8.87
CA SER A 491 23.10 27.62 9.74
C SER A 491 24.47 27.02 9.41
N LYS A 492 24.98 27.24 8.19
CA LYS A 492 26.38 26.97 7.83
C LYS A 492 27.39 27.92 8.51
N SER A 493 26.95 28.78 9.43
CA SER A 493 27.80 29.66 10.23
C SER A 493 28.29 29.02 11.54
N MET A 494 27.69 27.91 12.00
CA MET A 494 28.21 27.21 13.18
C MET A 494 29.45 26.40 12.78
N PRO A 495 30.62 26.60 13.43
CA PRO A 495 31.81 25.81 13.15
C PRO A 495 31.62 24.34 13.55
N CYS A 496 32.28 23.42 12.84
CA CYS A 496 32.23 21.99 13.15
C CYS A 496 33.04 21.64 14.42
N ALA A 497 32.94 20.40 14.90
CA ALA A 497 33.63 20.00 16.13
C ALA A 497 35.14 20.23 16.09
N THR A 498 35.78 19.98 14.95
CA THR A 498 37.21 20.24 14.75
C THR A 498 37.53 21.73 14.87
N GLU A 499 36.80 22.59 14.16
CA GLU A 499 37.01 24.05 14.18
C GLU A 499 36.73 24.64 15.57
N LEU A 500 35.70 24.15 16.27
CA LEU A 500 35.39 24.55 17.64
C LEU A 500 36.51 24.14 18.61
N GLN A 501 37.04 22.92 18.46
CA GLN A 501 38.18 22.46 19.26
C GLN A 501 39.43 23.31 19.01
N GLU A 502 39.71 23.67 17.75
CA GLU A 502 40.81 24.58 17.37
C GLU A 502 40.62 25.99 17.94
N ALA A 503 39.38 26.46 18.04
CA ALA A 503 39.02 27.73 18.67
C ALA A 503 39.04 27.70 20.21
N GLY A 504 39.36 26.55 20.82
CA GLY A 504 39.51 26.39 22.28
C GLY A 504 38.26 25.89 23.01
N VAL A 505 37.21 25.46 22.29
CA VAL A 505 36.04 24.81 22.91
C VAL A 505 36.41 23.41 23.40
N GLN A 506 36.06 23.10 24.64
CA GLN A 506 36.23 21.78 25.22
C GLN A 506 34.94 20.98 25.12
N PHE A 507 35.02 19.75 24.62
CA PHE A 507 33.90 18.82 24.56
C PHE A 507 33.92 17.88 25.77
N LYS A 508 32.78 17.71 26.44
CA LYS A 508 32.63 16.78 27.57
C LYS A 508 31.33 15.99 27.49
N ILE A 509 31.34 14.79 28.07
CA ILE A 509 30.12 14.02 28.27
C ILE A 509 29.27 14.71 29.34
N LEU A 510 27.98 14.85 29.10
CA LEU A 510 27.04 15.28 30.14
C LEU A 510 26.72 14.10 31.09
N GLU A 511 27.31 14.10 32.29
CA GLU A 511 27.06 13.07 33.30
C GLU A 511 25.59 13.07 33.79
N GLY A 512 24.97 11.88 33.80
CA GLY A 512 23.57 11.70 34.24
C GLY A 512 22.50 12.21 33.26
N GLY A 513 22.90 12.72 32.09
CA GLY A 513 22.00 13.16 31.03
C GLY A 513 21.55 12.00 30.15
N ASN A 514 20.36 11.45 30.39
CA ASN A 514 19.82 10.33 29.60
C ASN A 514 18.89 10.76 28.45
N ASN A 515 18.90 12.04 28.06
CA ASN A 515 17.98 12.61 27.08
C ASN A 515 18.74 13.08 25.84
N LEU A 516 18.17 12.84 24.66
CA LEU A 516 18.78 13.06 23.35
C LEU A 516 19.30 14.51 23.12
N ILE A 517 18.60 15.53 23.62
CA ILE A 517 18.76 16.93 23.17
C ILE A 517 19.30 17.85 24.29
N ASN A 518 19.72 17.31 25.44
CA ASN A 518 20.21 18.14 26.56
C ASN A 518 21.67 18.57 26.36
N ILE A 519 21.91 19.52 25.46
CA ILE A 519 23.24 20.06 25.18
C ILE A 519 23.43 21.35 25.97
N LYS A 520 24.59 21.49 26.63
CA LYS A 520 24.94 22.70 27.39
C LYS A 520 26.21 23.32 26.85
N PHE A 521 26.23 24.64 26.76
CA PHE A 521 27.44 25.38 26.45
C PHE A 521 27.65 26.45 27.52
N THR A 522 28.66 26.27 28.37
CA THR A 522 28.99 27.22 29.44
C THR A 522 30.51 27.39 29.54
N ASN A 523 30.97 28.64 29.57
CA ASN A 523 32.39 29.00 29.74
C ASN A 523 33.37 28.25 28.81
N GLY A 524 33.00 28.08 27.53
CA GLY A 524 33.83 27.39 26.53
C GLY A 524 33.79 25.86 26.62
N ILE A 525 32.94 25.28 27.48
CA ILE A 525 32.73 23.84 27.59
C ILE A 525 31.38 23.49 26.96
N MET A 526 31.40 22.62 25.96
CA MET A 526 30.22 22.01 25.34
C MET A 526 30.00 20.61 25.92
N GLU A 527 28.96 20.47 26.75
CA GLU A 527 28.55 19.19 27.32
C GLU A 527 27.46 18.56 26.45
N ILE A 528 27.72 17.36 25.94
CA ILE A 528 26.80 16.63 25.05
C ILE A 528 26.49 15.27 25.69
N PRO A 529 25.23 14.83 25.72
CA PRO A 529 24.86 13.47 26.15
C PRO A 529 25.56 12.41 25.28
N PRO A 530 25.94 11.25 25.85
CA PRO A 530 26.56 10.20 25.06
C PRO A 530 25.60 9.65 24.00
N LEU A 531 26.13 9.48 22.79
CA LEU A 531 25.40 9.16 21.57
C LEU A 531 25.94 7.85 21.00
N PHE A 532 25.10 6.81 21.02
CA PHE A 532 25.47 5.48 20.51
C PHE A 532 24.83 5.33 19.13
N ILE A 533 25.68 5.23 18.10
CA ILE A 533 25.27 5.12 16.70
C ILE A 533 25.27 3.67 16.27
N LEU A 534 24.11 3.17 15.86
CA LEU A 534 23.83 1.77 15.52
C LEU A 534 23.03 1.70 14.21
N ASP A 535 22.83 0.48 13.70
CA ASP A 535 22.16 0.22 12.43
C ASP A 535 20.77 0.85 12.30
N ASN A 536 20.02 0.98 13.41
CA ASN A 536 18.67 1.54 13.41
C ASN A 536 18.61 3.05 13.73
N THR A 537 19.73 3.69 14.07
CA THR A 537 19.77 5.10 14.49
C THR A 537 19.25 6.03 13.41
N GLU A 538 19.65 5.82 12.15
CA GLU A 538 19.20 6.65 11.02
C GLU A 538 17.69 6.57 10.84
N ALA A 539 17.14 5.35 10.78
CA ALA A 539 15.72 5.13 10.59
C ALA A 539 14.89 5.74 11.73
N PHE A 540 15.35 5.60 12.97
CA PHE A 540 14.71 6.20 14.13
C PHE A 540 14.61 7.72 14.02
N LEU A 541 15.75 8.41 13.78
CA LEU A 541 15.78 9.86 13.63
C LEU A 541 14.94 10.32 12.43
N ARG A 542 15.02 9.63 11.30
CA ARG A 542 14.23 9.94 10.09
C ARG A 542 12.73 9.87 10.33
N ASN A 543 12.24 8.90 11.08
CA ASN A 543 10.81 8.77 11.37
C ASN A 543 10.34 9.81 12.39
N LEU A 544 11.16 10.16 13.37
CA LEU A 544 10.86 11.28 14.28
C LEU A 544 10.85 12.63 13.56
N ILE A 545 11.81 12.89 12.65
CA ILE A 545 11.80 14.08 11.79
C ILE A 545 10.54 14.09 10.94
N ALA A 546 10.22 12.99 10.25
CA ALA A 546 9.01 12.90 9.44
C ALA A 546 7.76 13.23 10.27
N TYR A 547 7.64 12.62 11.46
CA TYR A 547 6.56 12.90 12.40
C TYR A 547 6.42 14.40 12.73
N GLU A 548 7.53 15.12 12.95
CA GLU A 548 7.54 16.57 13.18
C GLU A 548 7.13 17.36 11.92
N GLN A 549 7.63 16.99 10.74
CA GLN A 549 7.31 17.64 9.47
C GLN A 549 5.81 17.59 9.12
N TYR A 550 5.14 16.50 9.48
CA TYR A 550 3.70 16.31 9.24
C TYR A 550 2.81 16.90 10.33
N ASN A 551 3.36 17.32 11.47
CA ASN A 551 2.61 17.87 12.59
C ASN A 551 3.06 19.30 12.91
N ARG A 552 2.57 20.29 12.15
CA ARG A 552 2.95 21.72 12.29
C ARG A 552 2.72 22.32 13.68
N ASP A 553 1.81 21.77 14.48
CA ASP A 553 1.54 22.23 15.84
C ASP A 553 2.52 21.65 16.88
N LYS A 554 3.43 20.76 16.47
CA LYS A 554 4.34 20.05 17.36
C LYS A 554 5.73 20.68 17.37
N ASP A 555 6.41 20.36 18.45
CA ASP A 555 7.76 20.80 18.75
C ASP A 555 8.77 20.17 17.78
N LEU A 556 9.58 21.00 17.10
CA LEU A 556 10.54 20.57 16.08
C LEU A 556 11.90 20.16 16.69
N ARG A 557 11.92 19.72 17.96
CA ARG A 557 13.17 19.54 18.71
C ARG A 557 14.09 18.53 18.06
N VAL A 558 13.56 17.42 17.53
CA VAL A 558 14.39 16.40 16.86
C VAL A 558 15.02 16.99 15.61
N THR A 559 14.22 17.69 14.82
CA THR A 559 14.67 18.39 13.61
C THR A 559 15.74 19.44 13.94
N GLU A 560 15.56 20.22 15.01
CA GLU A 560 16.55 21.20 15.49
C GLU A 560 17.84 20.52 16.00
N TYR A 561 17.72 19.44 16.77
CA TYR A 561 18.84 18.64 17.25
C TYR A 561 19.65 18.05 16.10
N VAL A 562 18.98 17.46 15.11
CA VAL A 562 19.64 16.88 13.94
C VAL A 562 20.33 17.96 13.12
N SER A 563 19.73 19.14 12.95
CA SER A 563 20.39 20.26 12.28
C SER A 563 21.61 20.77 13.05
N PHE A 564 21.57 20.77 14.39
CA PHE A 564 22.73 21.07 15.21
C PHE A 564 23.84 20.03 15.02
N MET A 565 23.49 18.74 15.05
CA MET A 565 24.45 17.63 14.89
C MET A 565 25.05 17.59 13.48
N ASP A 566 24.29 17.92 12.45
CA ASP A 566 24.76 18.10 11.06
C ASP A 566 25.86 19.19 11.00
N CYS A 567 25.64 20.35 11.65
CA CYS A 567 26.66 21.40 11.72
C CYS A 567 27.90 20.96 12.51
N LEU A 568 27.70 20.24 13.62
CA LEU A 568 28.78 19.80 14.48
C LEU A 568 29.62 18.68 13.83
N ILE A 569 28.99 17.79 13.06
CA ILE A 569 29.59 16.59 12.45
C ILE A 569 29.59 16.69 10.91
N ASN A 570 30.38 17.61 10.37
CA ASN A 570 30.49 17.78 8.92
C ASN A 570 31.37 16.72 8.24
N SER A 571 32.34 16.14 8.95
CA SER A 571 33.36 15.24 8.40
C SER A 571 33.71 14.08 9.35
N PRO A 572 34.42 13.03 8.87
CA PRO A 572 34.87 11.93 9.72
C PRO A 572 35.79 12.40 10.87
N LYS A 573 36.53 13.50 10.68
CA LYS A 573 37.38 14.09 11.73
C LYS A 573 36.57 14.64 12.89
N ASP A 574 35.39 15.19 12.62
CA ASP A 574 34.50 15.71 13.66
C ASP A 574 33.93 14.56 14.51
N VAL A 575 33.59 13.44 13.87
CA VAL A 575 33.21 12.20 14.56
C VAL A 575 34.35 11.72 15.45
N GLU A 576 35.59 11.72 14.94
CA GLU A 576 36.77 11.32 15.70
C GLU A 576 36.98 12.21 16.94
N VAL A 577 36.84 13.53 16.82
CA VAL A 577 36.94 14.48 17.94
C VAL A 577 35.95 14.10 19.04
N LEU A 578 34.68 13.93 18.69
CA LEU A 578 33.63 13.59 19.66
C LEU A 578 33.78 12.18 20.23
N ARG A 579 34.23 11.22 19.43
CA ARG A 579 34.50 9.84 19.85
C ARG A 579 35.65 9.76 20.85
N ARG A 580 36.72 10.53 20.65
CA ARG A 580 37.85 10.63 21.60
C ARG A 580 37.44 11.19 22.96
N GLN A 581 36.37 11.99 23.01
CA GLN A 581 35.78 12.49 24.26
C GLN A 581 34.71 11.56 24.85
N GLY A 582 34.45 10.40 24.22
CA GLY A 582 33.40 9.47 24.63
C GLY A 582 31.97 10.00 24.44
N ILE A 583 31.80 11.05 23.64
CA ILE A 583 30.48 11.60 23.31
C ILE A 583 29.84 10.74 22.22
N VAL A 584 30.59 10.33 21.19
CA VAL A 584 30.08 9.44 20.13
C VAL A 584 30.66 8.04 20.29
N HIS A 585 29.77 7.05 20.41
CA HIS A 585 30.11 5.63 20.33
C HIS A 585 29.66 5.09 18.98
N ASN A 586 30.63 4.91 18.07
CA ASN A 586 30.37 4.45 16.71
C ASN A 586 30.36 2.91 16.64
N TYR A 587 29.19 2.31 16.37
CA TYR A 587 29.04 0.88 16.10
C TYR A 587 28.79 0.56 14.62
N MET A 588 28.89 1.55 13.73
CA MET A 588 28.75 1.40 12.27
C MET A 588 30.06 0.98 11.58
N GLY A 589 31.17 0.95 12.33
CA GLY A 589 32.49 0.50 11.87
C GLY A 589 33.38 1.59 11.26
N ASP A 590 32.80 2.66 10.69
CA ASP A 590 33.55 3.76 10.06
C ASP A 590 32.97 5.13 10.47
N ASP A 591 33.86 6.07 10.79
CA ASP A 591 33.51 7.44 11.15
C ASP A 591 32.93 8.20 9.92
N GLU A 592 33.29 7.81 8.69
CA GLU A 592 32.71 8.39 7.46
C GLU A 592 31.23 8.03 7.26
N VAL A 593 30.83 6.83 7.70
CA VAL A 593 29.42 6.40 7.67
C VAL A 593 28.59 7.30 8.60
N VAL A 594 29.12 7.62 9.79
CA VAL A 594 28.43 8.46 10.78
C VAL A 594 28.28 9.91 10.30
N SER A 595 29.35 10.54 9.81
CA SER A 595 29.25 11.92 9.29
C SER A 595 28.33 11.99 8.08
N THR A 596 28.41 11.00 7.17
CA THR A 596 27.52 10.95 5.99
C THR A 596 26.05 10.79 6.39
N MET A 597 25.76 9.99 7.41
CA MET A 597 24.41 9.81 7.94
C MET A 597 23.86 11.16 8.42
N PHE A 598 24.55 11.86 9.34
CA PHE A 598 24.10 13.14 9.88
C PHE A 598 23.89 14.20 8.78
N ASN A 599 24.83 14.33 7.85
CA ASN A 599 24.74 15.27 6.74
C ASN A 599 23.52 15.01 5.82
N LYS A 600 23.10 13.75 5.70
CA LYS A 600 21.92 13.36 4.91
C LYS A 600 20.60 13.46 5.67
N LEU A 601 20.61 13.54 7.00
CA LEU A 601 19.36 13.62 7.78
C LEU A 601 18.62 14.94 7.55
N GLY A 602 19.33 16.04 7.28
CA GLY A 602 18.72 17.35 6.96
C GLY A 602 18.17 17.48 5.54
N HIS A 603 18.44 16.53 4.64
CA HIS A 603 18.02 16.63 3.24
C HIS A 603 16.50 16.58 3.10
N TYR A 604 15.93 17.55 2.39
CA TYR A 604 14.48 17.72 2.18
C TYR A 604 13.64 17.86 3.48
N VAL A 605 14.29 18.23 4.58
CA VAL A 605 13.64 18.67 5.84
C VAL A 605 13.43 20.18 5.79
N TYR A 606 12.30 20.66 6.29
CA TYR A 606 11.87 22.06 6.30
C TYR A 606 11.74 22.58 7.74
N HIS A 607 12.08 23.85 7.96
CA HIS A 607 12.05 24.53 9.26
C HIS A 607 11.05 25.66 9.27
#